data_AF-A0A1W9R6I0-F1
#
_entry.id   AF-A0A1W9R6I0-F1
#
_cell.length_a   1.000
_cell.length_b   1.000
_cell.length_c   1.000
_cell.angle_alpha   90.00
_cell.angle_beta   90.00
_cell.angle_gamma   90.00
#
_symmetry.space_group_name_H-M   'P 1'
#
loop_
_entity.id
_entity.type
_entity.pdbx_description
1 polymer ?
#
loop_
_entity_poly.entity_id
_entity_poly.type
_entity_poly.pdbx_seq_one_letter_code
_entity_poly.pdbx_strand_id
1 'polypeptide(L)'
;YMEVADDCPPPNWSVNSSNFQYNGNVTAIVYLDNTITGNPDDMLAAFYNDECRGVINGQLHPVYGYYYFPLTVYSNASSGEIMNYKFFQESSCEIFDLIETIEFLPDMIVGSMVTPFEFHYTSISDINVSLFAFLEGPFNGSSMTTYLNLFGLIPLSQPYNSAPWNYTGTENVESIPTDVVDWVLVEMRDASDAVSVVSQQLYAVVHHRNHLSIISANYLTESGGIYSYNYSDDVNKAFGEQNAQIEITSGVWGMMACDANADGQIDNKDKDDYWFTQNGYPPGYLKSDFDFNAFVNDQDINKWTLNSGKASQVPK
;
A
#
# COMPACT_ATOMS: atom_id res chain seq x y z
N TYR A 1 18.02 -37.87 -20.91
CA TYR A 1 16.57 -37.67 -20.82
C TYR A 1 16.35 -36.20 -21.09
N MET A 2 15.71 -35.89 -22.22
CA MET A 2 15.28 -34.51 -22.51
C MET A 2 14.11 -34.24 -21.56
N GLU A 3 14.24 -33.23 -20.71
CA GLU A 3 13.12 -32.67 -19.97
C GLU A 3 12.13 -32.17 -21.03
N VAL A 4 10.97 -32.81 -21.11
CA VAL A 4 9.84 -32.27 -21.87
C VAL A 4 9.43 -31.04 -21.09
N ALA A 5 9.42 -29.86 -21.73
CA ALA A 5 8.89 -28.65 -21.12
C ALA A 5 7.52 -28.98 -20.50
N ASP A 6 7.30 -28.56 -19.25
CA ASP A 6 5.98 -28.66 -18.63
C ASP A 6 4.99 -27.96 -19.56
N ASP A 7 4.14 -28.77 -20.20
CA ASP A 7 3.07 -28.29 -21.07
C ASP A 7 2.13 -27.49 -20.19
N CYS A 8 1.91 -26.21 -20.49
CA CYS A 8 0.93 -25.39 -19.78
C CYS A 8 -0.43 -25.63 -20.45
N PRO A 9 -1.31 -26.51 -19.91
CA PRO A 9 -2.59 -26.74 -20.54
C PRO A 9 -3.45 -25.48 -20.46
N PRO A 10 -4.02 -24.99 -21.58
CA PRO A 10 -4.90 -23.84 -21.54
C PRO A 10 -6.14 -24.13 -20.68
N PRO A 11 -6.74 -23.11 -20.03
CA PRO A 11 -7.95 -23.28 -19.26
C PRO A 11 -9.09 -23.86 -20.12
N ASN A 12 -9.92 -24.72 -19.53
CA ASN A 12 -11.07 -25.32 -20.22
C ASN A 12 -12.27 -24.34 -20.33
N TRP A 13 -12.01 -23.08 -20.67
CA TRP A 13 -13.03 -22.07 -20.90
C TRP A 13 -13.73 -22.36 -22.23
N SER A 14 -15.05 -22.49 -22.18
CA SER A 14 -15.86 -22.74 -23.36
C SER A 14 -17.26 -22.17 -23.17
N VAL A 15 -17.90 -21.82 -24.28
CA VAL A 15 -19.28 -21.32 -24.30
C VAL A 15 -20.07 -22.07 -25.37
N ASN A 16 -21.23 -22.60 -25.00
CA ASN A 16 -22.20 -23.12 -25.95
C ASN A 16 -23.24 -22.05 -26.26
N SER A 17 -23.07 -21.36 -27.39
CA SER A 17 -23.93 -20.25 -27.80
C SER A 17 -25.42 -20.60 -27.93
N SER A 18 -25.75 -21.89 -28.16
CA SER A 18 -27.16 -22.34 -28.23
C SER A 18 -27.93 -22.26 -26.90
N ASN A 19 -27.23 -22.09 -25.78
CA ASN A 19 -27.83 -21.93 -24.46
C ASN A 19 -28.31 -20.49 -24.17
N PHE A 20 -28.08 -19.56 -25.11
CA PHE A 20 -28.24 -18.13 -24.88
C PHE A 20 -29.14 -17.46 -25.90
N GLN A 21 -29.98 -16.54 -25.42
CA GLN A 21 -30.88 -15.77 -26.26
C GLN A 21 -30.22 -14.53 -26.86
N TYR A 22 -29.29 -13.90 -26.14
CA TYR A 22 -28.67 -12.64 -26.51
C TYR A 22 -27.15 -12.78 -26.65
N ASN A 23 -26.58 -11.92 -27.49
CA ASN A 23 -25.13 -11.77 -27.62
C ASN A 23 -24.75 -10.28 -27.70
N GLY A 24 -23.47 -10.01 -27.48
CA GLY A 24 -22.84 -8.71 -27.67
C GLY A 24 -21.37 -8.88 -28.04
N ASN A 25 -20.73 -7.84 -28.54
CA ASN A 25 -19.35 -7.85 -28.98
C ASN A 25 -18.50 -6.88 -28.17
N VAL A 26 -17.31 -7.34 -27.78
CA VAL A 26 -16.29 -6.58 -27.08
C VAL A 26 -14.99 -6.71 -27.88
N THR A 27 -14.51 -5.62 -28.47
CA THR A 27 -13.18 -5.56 -29.09
C THR A 27 -12.22 -4.92 -28.10
N ALA A 28 -11.30 -5.70 -27.54
CA ALA A 28 -10.44 -5.26 -26.45
C ALA A 28 -8.95 -5.53 -26.67
N ILE A 29 -8.13 -4.87 -25.87
CA ILE A 29 -6.71 -5.15 -25.62
C ILE A 29 -6.50 -5.36 -24.12
N VAL A 30 -5.44 -6.07 -23.75
CA VAL A 30 -5.12 -6.38 -22.35
C VAL A 30 -3.78 -5.75 -21.99
N TYR A 31 -3.77 -5.05 -20.86
CA TYR A 31 -2.58 -4.54 -20.20
C TYR A 31 -2.29 -5.38 -18.96
N LEU A 32 -1.11 -5.98 -18.91
CA LEU A 32 -0.55 -6.53 -17.67
C LEU A 32 0.54 -5.57 -17.21
N ASP A 33 0.39 -5.00 -16.01
CA ASP A 33 1.34 -4.03 -15.45
C ASP A 33 1.67 -2.89 -16.44
N ASN A 34 0.62 -2.31 -17.03
CA ASN A 34 0.68 -1.26 -18.06
C ASN A 34 1.40 -1.63 -19.37
N THR A 35 1.70 -2.91 -19.59
CA THR A 35 2.26 -3.39 -20.85
C THR A 35 1.17 -4.10 -21.65
N ILE A 36 0.91 -3.62 -22.87
CA ILE A 36 0.02 -4.32 -23.79
C ILE A 36 0.59 -5.71 -24.08
N THR A 37 -0.21 -6.73 -23.85
CA THR A 37 0.19 -8.14 -24.01
C THR A 37 -0.78 -8.88 -24.91
N GLY A 38 -0.37 -10.09 -25.30
CA GLY A 38 -1.17 -11.01 -26.09
C GLY A 38 -0.32 -11.75 -27.11
N ASN A 39 -0.75 -12.96 -27.43
CA ASN A 39 -0.29 -13.77 -28.54
C ASN A 39 -1.45 -14.70 -29.00
N PRO A 40 -1.28 -15.54 -30.04
CA PRO A 40 -2.35 -16.43 -30.53
C PRO A 40 -2.80 -17.52 -29.54
N ASP A 41 -1.98 -17.87 -28.57
CA ASP A 41 -2.23 -18.92 -27.58
C ASP A 41 -2.80 -18.36 -26.26
N ASP A 42 -2.69 -17.05 -26.03
CA ASP A 42 -3.35 -16.34 -24.92
C ASP A 42 -4.87 -16.25 -25.13
N MET A 43 -5.64 -16.23 -24.03
CA MET A 43 -7.10 -16.25 -24.05
C MET A 43 -7.71 -15.12 -23.22
N LEU A 44 -8.75 -14.45 -23.75
CA LEU A 44 -9.61 -13.54 -23.00
C LEU A 44 -11.00 -14.16 -22.85
N ALA A 45 -11.53 -14.19 -21.62
CA ALA A 45 -12.84 -14.77 -21.34
C ALA A 45 -13.70 -13.87 -20.43
N ALA A 46 -15.02 -13.89 -20.68
CA ALA A 46 -16.04 -13.22 -19.89
C ALA A 46 -16.78 -14.23 -19.00
N PHE A 47 -17.15 -13.82 -17.78
CA PHE A 47 -17.81 -14.67 -16.79
C PHE A 47 -18.97 -13.96 -16.08
N TYR A 48 -20.02 -14.73 -15.81
CA TYR A 48 -21.09 -14.35 -14.88
C TYR A 48 -21.33 -15.49 -13.88
N ASN A 49 -21.14 -15.24 -12.59
CA ASN A 49 -21.21 -16.26 -11.52
C ASN A 49 -20.41 -17.54 -11.86
N ASP A 50 -19.13 -17.37 -12.23
CA ASP A 50 -18.20 -18.44 -12.65
C ASP A 50 -18.55 -19.18 -13.95
N GLU A 51 -19.67 -18.87 -14.61
CA GLU A 51 -20.01 -19.44 -15.91
C GLU A 51 -19.36 -18.64 -17.03
N CYS A 52 -18.55 -19.30 -17.87
CA CYS A 52 -17.94 -18.69 -19.04
C CYS A 52 -19.03 -18.27 -20.05
N ARG A 53 -19.14 -16.96 -20.28
CA ARG A 53 -20.10 -16.31 -21.19
C ARG A 53 -19.49 -15.90 -22.53
N GLY A 54 -18.19 -16.10 -22.71
CA GLY A 54 -17.49 -15.81 -23.96
C GLY A 54 -16.01 -16.12 -23.78
N VAL A 55 -15.36 -16.60 -24.83
CA VAL A 55 -13.91 -16.84 -24.84
C VAL A 55 -13.35 -16.65 -26.25
N ILE A 56 -12.16 -16.06 -26.36
CA ILE A 56 -11.46 -15.89 -27.63
C ILE A 56 -9.94 -15.93 -27.42
N ASN A 57 -9.22 -16.43 -28.41
CA ASN A 57 -7.76 -16.34 -28.48
C ASN A 57 -7.30 -15.00 -29.07
N GLY A 58 -6.08 -14.59 -28.75
CA GLY A 58 -5.50 -13.35 -29.26
C GLY A 58 -5.35 -13.34 -30.79
N GLN A 59 -5.59 -12.18 -31.40
CA GLN A 59 -5.41 -11.97 -32.84
C GLN A 59 -4.45 -10.82 -33.10
N LEU A 60 -3.52 -11.00 -34.03
CA LEU A 60 -2.57 -9.95 -34.39
C LEU A 60 -3.31 -8.83 -35.14
N HIS A 61 -3.21 -7.60 -34.65
CA HIS A 61 -3.80 -6.43 -35.29
C HIS A 61 -3.04 -6.12 -36.59
N PRO A 62 -3.72 -6.05 -37.76
CA PRO A 62 -3.06 -6.01 -39.07
C PRO A 62 -2.25 -4.73 -39.34
N VAL A 63 -2.57 -3.62 -38.65
CA VAL A 63 -1.91 -2.32 -38.84
C VAL A 63 -0.91 -1.99 -37.71
N TYR A 64 -1.34 -2.07 -36.45
CA TYR A 64 -0.57 -1.58 -35.30
C TYR A 64 0.36 -2.62 -34.64
N GLY A 65 0.26 -3.90 -35.01
CA GLY A 65 1.20 -4.93 -34.56
C GLY A 65 1.06 -5.42 -33.11
N TYR A 66 0.08 -4.92 -32.35
CA TYR A 66 -0.32 -5.50 -31.06
C TYR A 66 -1.37 -6.60 -31.23
N TYR A 67 -1.64 -7.38 -30.19
CA TYR A 67 -2.70 -8.38 -30.18
C TYR A 67 -4.00 -7.80 -29.59
N TYR A 68 -5.12 -8.14 -30.19
CA TYR A 68 -6.46 -7.72 -29.78
C TYR A 68 -7.41 -8.92 -29.70
N PHE A 69 -8.51 -8.73 -28.99
CA PHE A 69 -9.47 -9.78 -28.64
C PHE A 69 -10.89 -9.36 -29.08
N PRO A 70 -11.37 -9.83 -30.24
CA PRO A 70 -12.74 -9.61 -30.70
C PRO A 70 -13.68 -10.64 -30.05
N LEU A 71 -13.97 -10.43 -28.78
CA LEU A 71 -14.74 -11.33 -27.94
C LEU A 71 -16.26 -11.17 -28.19
N THR A 72 -16.95 -12.27 -28.45
CA THR A 72 -18.41 -12.33 -28.37
C THR A 72 -18.84 -12.85 -27.00
N VAL A 73 -19.73 -12.11 -26.33
CA VAL A 73 -20.28 -12.43 -25.00
C VAL A 73 -21.75 -12.78 -25.13
N TYR A 74 -22.24 -13.73 -24.35
CA TYR A 74 -23.61 -14.25 -24.39
C TYR A 74 -24.33 -14.11 -23.05
N SER A 75 -25.67 -13.93 -23.08
CA SER A 75 -26.52 -13.91 -21.88
C SER A 75 -27.98 -14.26 -22.22
N ASN A 76 -28.76 -14.59 -21.19
CA ASN A 76 -30.23 -14.72 -21.25
C ASN A 76 -30.94 -13.52 -20.61
N ALA A 77 -30.20 -12.62 -19.94
CA ALA A 77 -30.73 -11.40 -19.38
C ALA A 77 -30.66 -10.25 -20.39
N SER A 78 -31.62 -9.33 -20.32
CA SER A 78 -31.61 -8.10 -21.12
C SER A 78 -30.89 -6.93 -20.44
N SER A 79 -30.53 -7.07 -19.16
CA SER A 79 -29.80 -6.09 -18.33
C SER A 79 -29.47 -6.69 -16.96
N GLY A 80 -28.55 -6.08 -16.21
CA GLY A 80 -28.28 -6.40 -14.80
C GLY A 80 -27.29 -7.55 -14.55
N GLU A 81 -26.78 -8.21 -15.59
CA GLU A 81 -25.65 -9.13 -15.46
C GLU A 81 -24.33 -8.37 -15.63
N ILE A 82 -23.57 -8.23 -14.55
CA ILE A 82 -22.23 -7.62 -14.58
C ILE A 82 -21.22 -8.72 -14.88
N MET A 83 -20.55 -8.61 -16.03
CA MET A 83 -19.54 -9.56 -16.50
C MET A 83 -18.19 -9.23 -15.88
N ASN A 84 -17.52 -10.24 -15.34
CA ASN A 84 -16.13 -10.20 -14.94
C ASN A 84 -15.27 -10.81 -16.04
N TYR A 85 -14.01 -10.40 -16.15
CA TYR A 85 -13.12 -10.84 -17.22
C TYR A 85 -11.85 -11.47 -16.67
N LYS A 86 -11.38 -12.52 -17.34
CA LYS A 86 -10.10 -13.16 -17.04
C LYS A 86 -9.24 -13.25 -18.29
N PHE A 87 -7.94 -13.08 -18.11
CA PHE A 87 -6.95 -13.24 -19.15
C PHE A 87 -6.03 -14.40 -18.80
N PHE A 88 -5.84 -15.35 -19.70
CA PHE A 88 -4.86 -16.41 -19.58
C PHE A 88 -3.67 -16.11 -20.48
N GLN A 89 -2.47 -16.12 -19.90
CA GLN A 89 -1.23 -15.95 -20.62
C GLN A 89 -0.49 -17.29 -20.70
N GLU A 90 -0.30 -17.80 -21.92
CA GLU A 90 0.33 -19.10 -22.15
C GLU A 90 1.79 -19.11 -21.68
N SER A 91 2.53 -18.03 -21.95
CA SER A 91 3.96 -17.97 -21.69
C SER A 91 4.34 -18.04 -20.21
N SER A 92 3.45 -17.61 -19.31
CA SER A 92 3.63 -17.66 -17.85
C SER A 92 2.81 -18.77 -17.19
N CYS A 93 1.86 -19.36 -17.91
CA CYS A 93 0.88 -20.29 -17.39
C CYS A 93 -0.03 -19.72 -16.28
N GLU A 94 -0.35 -18.43 -16.37
CA GLU A 94 -1.09 -17.71 -15.34
C GLU A 94 -2.45 -17.21 -15.85
N ILE A 95 -3.41 -17.14 -14.93
CA ILE A 95 -4.73 -16.55 -15.12
C ILE A 95 -4.79 -15.27 -14.29
N PHE A 96 -5.10 -14.16 -14.95
CA PHE A 96 -5.23 -12.83 -14.37
C PHE A 96 -6.72 -12.44 -14.30
N ASP A 97 -7.19 -12.09 -13.11
CA ASP A 97 -8.52 -11.48 -12.91
C ASP A 97 -8.44 -9.99 -13.24
N LEU A 98 -9.13 -9.58 -14.31
CA LEU A 98 -9.05 -8.22 -14.84
C LEU A 98 -9.91 -7.26 -14.01
N ILE A 99 -9.47 -6.00 -13.92
CA ILE A 99 -10.07 -4.97 -13.05
C ILE A 99 -11.46 -4.54 -13.57
N GLU A 100 -11.60 -4.36 -14.88
CA GLU A 100 -12.81 -3.83 -15.47
C GLU A 100 -13.93 -4.88 -15.51
N THR A 101 -15.15 -4.40 -15.24
CA THR A 101 -16.39 -5.16 -15.44
C THR A 101 -17.28 -4.45 -16.45
N ILE A 102 -18.08 -5.21 -17.19
CA ILE A 102 -19.01 -4.66 -18.18
C ILE A 102 -20.41 -5.20 -17.88
N GLU A 103 -21.40 -4.32 -17.74
CA GLU A 103 -22.80 -4.76 -17.73
C GLU A 103 -23.19 -5.28 -19.12
N PHE A 104 -23.69 -6.51 -19.19
CA PHE A 104 -24.19 -7.06 -20.43
C PHE A 104 -25.51 -6.41 -20.85
N LEU A 105 -25.56 -5.96 -22.10
CA LEU A 105 -26.78 -5.55 -22.80
C LEU A 105 -26.90 -6.30 -24.15
N PRO A 106 -28.11 -6.71 -24.58
CA PRO A 106 -28.31 -7.31 -25.88
C PRO A 106 -27.80 -6.42 -27.02
N ASP A 107 -27.11 -7.03 -27.98
CA ASP A 107 -26.51 -6.39 -29.17
C ASP A 107 -25.48 -5.29 -28.83
N MET A 108 -24.93 -5.27 -27.60
CA MET A 108 -23.91 -4.29 -27.23
C MET A 108 -22.66 -4.39 -28.12
N ILE A 109 -22.06 -3.24 -28.40
CA ILE A 109 -20.76 -3.14 -29.07
C ILE A 109 -19.86 -2.29 -28.18
N VAL A 110 -18.86 -2.91 -27.59
CA VAL A 110 -17.87 -2.28 -26.71
C VAL A 110 -16.51 -2.29 -27.40
N GLY A 111 -15.88 -1.12 -27.53
CA GLY A 111 -14.61 -0.98 -28.24
C GLY A 111 -14.73 -1.18 -29.76
N SER A 112 -13.64 -0.90 -30.47
CA SER A 112 -13.52 -1.10 -31.91
C SER A 112 -12.07 -1.39 -32.31
N MET A 113 -11.84 -1.74 -33.58
CA MET A 113 -10.48 -1.90 -34.13
C MET A 113 -9.64 -0.61 -34.13
N VAL A 114 -10.30 0.56 -34.03
CA VAL A 114 -9.61 1.87 -33.98
C VAL A 114 -9.41 2.32 -32.54
N THR A 115 -10.36 1.97 -31.67
CA THR A 115 -10.40 2.34 -30.25
C THR A 115 -10.84 1.13 -29.43
N PRO A 116 -9.96 0.15 -29.20
CA PRO A 116 -10.31 -1.04 -28.43
C PRO A 116 -10.62 -0.65 -26.98
N PHE A 117 -11.44 -1.46 -26.32
CA PHE A 117 -11.61 -1.37 -24.87
C PHE A 117 -10.36 -1.89 -24.16
N GLU A 118 -9.98 -1.28 -23.05
CA GLU A 118 -8.75 -1.60 -22.34
C GLU A 118 -9.09 -2.38 -21.07
N PHE A 119 -8.61 -3.63 -20.98
CA PHE A 119 -8.62 -4.40 -19.75
C PHE A 119 -7.27 -4.30 -19.06
N HIS A 120 -7.26 -4.16 -17.74
CA HIS A 120 -6.06 -4.03 -16.94
C HIS A 120 -5.97 -5.11 -15.88
N TYR A 121 -4.75 -5.58 -15.66
CA TYR A 121 -4.33 -6.26 -14.44
C TYR A 121 -3.10 -5.54 -13.90
N THR A 122 -3.07 -5.38 -12.58
CA THR A 122 -1.90 -4.87 -11.86
C THR A 122 -1.49 -5.93 -10.86
N SER A 123 -0.27 -6.43 -11.01
CA SER A 123 0.35 -7.30 -10.03
C SER A 123 0.42 -6.58 -8.70
N ILE A 124 -0.10 -7.20 -7.64
CA ILE A 124 0.17 -6.75 -6.28
C ILE A 124 1.53 -7.34 -5.91
N SER A 125 2.58 -6.54 -6.01
CA SER A 125 3.88 -6.89 -5.44
C SER A 125 3.94 -6.40 -4.00
N ASP A 126 4.29 -7.30 -3.08
CA ASP A 126 4.65 -6.90 -1.73
C ASP A 126 5.87 -5.99 -1.80
N ILE A 127 5.73 -4.77 -1.30
CA ILE A 127 6.85 -3.82 -1.18
C ILE A 127 7.58 -4.16 0.11
N ASN A 128 8.80 -4.70 -0.01
CA ASN A 128 9.68 -4.88 1.14
C ASN A 128 10.37 -3.56 1.47
N VAL A 129 10.17 -3.08 2.70
CA VAL A 129 10.78 -1.83 3.18
C VAL A 129 11.73 -2.07 4.33
N SER A 130 12.84 -1.33 4.35
CA SER A 130 13.81 -1.29 5.44
C SER A 130 14.07 0.16 5.83
N LEU A 131 13.32 0.64 6.82
CA LEU A 131 13.39 2.02 7.30
C LEU A 131 14.16 2.08 8.63
N PHE A 132 14.96 3.13 8.80
CA PHE A 132 15.65 3.42 10.05
C PHE A 132 15.34 4.83 10.53
N ALA A 133 14.70 4.97 11.69
CA ALA A 133 14.43 6.25 12.33
C ALA A 133 14.59 6.13 13.85
N PHE A 134 15.07 7.19 14.48
CA PHE A 134 14.98 7.35 15.93
C PHE A 134 13.74 8.16 16.31
N LEU A 135 13.21 7.88 17.50
CA LEU A 135 12.23 8.61 18.26
C LEU A 135 12.94 9.38 19.39
N GLU A 136 12.65 10.67 19.54
CA GLU A 136 13.07 11.42 20.71
C GLU A 136 12.35 10.89 21.96
N GLY A 137 13.08 10.68 23.06
CA GLY A 137 12.49 10.19 24.30
C GLY A 137 13.00 8.81 24.69
N PRO A 138 12.61 7.72 24.00
CA PRO A 138 13.17 6.40 24.27
C PRO A 138 14.66 6.30 23.92
N PHE A 139 15.22 7.23 23.14
CA PHE A 139 16.66 7.22 22.84
C PHE A 139 17.50 7.54 24.08
N ASN A 140 18.37 6.59 24.48
CA ASN A 140 19.19 6.68 25.69
C ASN A 140 20.64 7.14 25.46
N GLY A 141 20.95 7.69 24.28
CA GLY A 141 22.30 8.09 23.89
C GLY A 141 23.03 7.07 23.00
N SER A 142 22.54 5.84 22.90
CA SER A 142 23.11 4.82 22.00
C SER A 142 22.06 3.92 21.34
N SER A 143 20.91 3.73 22.00
CA SER A 143 19.87 2.78 21.59
C SER A 143 18.51 3.26 22.08
N MET A 144 17.45 2.58 21.66
CA MET A 144 16.11 2.83 22.18
C MET A 144 15.82 1.96 23.40
N THR A 145 15.18 2.56 24.40
CA THR A 145 14.61 1.82 25.52
C THR A 145 13.38 1.04 25.07
N THR A 146 13.14 -0.09 25.72
CA THR A 146 11.99 -0.96 25.45
C THR A 146 11.12 -1.13 26.71
N TYR A 147 11.01 -0.09 27.54
CA TYR A 147 10.32 -0.20 28.83
C TYR A 147 8.83 -0.55 28.69
N LEU A 148 8.13 0.01 27.70
CA LEU A 148 6.74 -0.38 27.41
C LEU A 148 6.60 -1.89 27.16
N ASN A 149 7.56 -2.48 26.45
CA ASN A 149 7.61 -3.91 26.18
C ASN A 149 7.95 -4.72 27.45
N LEU A 150 8.96 -4.27 28.20
CA LEU A 150 9.37 -4.89 29.48
C LEU A 150 8.21 -4.95 30.47
N PHE A 151 7.32 -3.95 30.46
CA PHE A 151 6.12 -3.91 31.27
C PHE A 151 4.90 -4.60 30.63
N GLY A 152 5.03 -5.14 29.42
CA GLY A 152 3.95 -5.83 28.71
C GLY A 152 2.80 -4.90 28.30
N LEU A 153 3.10 -3.63 28.03
CA LEU A 153 2.11 -2.58 27.75
C LEU A 153 1.86 -2.35 26.26
N ILE A 154 2.76 -2.81 25.38
CA ILE A 154 2.56 -2.69 23.93
C ILE A 154 1.42 -3.64 23.52
N PRO A 155 0.39 -3.15 22.80
CA PRO A 155 -0.73 -3.97 22.38
C PRO A 155 -0.28 -5.04 21.37
N LEU A 156 -0.92 -6.21 21.42
CA LEU A 156 -0.69 -7.29 20.45
C LEU A 156 -1.33 -7.03 19.08
N SER A 157 -2.27 -6.09 19.01
CA SER A 157 -2.92 -5.62 17.78
C SER A 157 -2.43 -4.22 17.45
N GLN A 158 -2.35 -3.90 16.16
CA GLN A 158 -1.97 -2.54 15.71
C GLN A 158 -2.86 -1.45 16.37
N PRO A 159 -2.28 -0.33 16.87
CA PRO A 159 -3.01 0.71 17.61
C PRO A 159 -3.54 1.86 16.74
N TYR A 160 -3.46 1.78 15.41
CA TYR A 160 -3.79 2.84 14.45
C TYR A 160 -5.24 2.77 13.90
N ASN A 161 -6.08 1.87 14.42
CA ASN A 161 -7.46 1.66 13.98
C ASN A 161 -8.47 2.74 14.43
N SER A 162 -8.02 3.75 15.16
CA SER A 162 -8.82 4.91 15.55
C SER A 162 -8.35 6.18 14.87
N ALA A 163 -9.14 7.25 14.98
CA ALA A 163 -8.73 8.58 14.54
C ALA A 163 -7.36 8.97 15.16
N PRO A 164 -6.50 9.69 14.41
CA PRO A 164 -6.78 10.27 13.08
C PRO A 164 -6.60 9.31 11.90
N TRP A 165 -5.87 8.20 12.06
CA TRP A 165 -5.52 7.32 10.94
C TRP A 165 -6.67 6.44 10.48
N ASN A 166 -7.48 5.91 11.40
CA ASN A 166 -8.55 4.95 11.10
C ASN A 166 -8.05 3.78 10.22
N TYR A 167 -6.84 3.29 10.48
CA TYR A 167 -6.21 2.25 9.69
C TYR A 167 -6.97 0.93 9.83
N THR A 168 -7.48 0.43 8.71
CA THR A 168 -8.35 -0.75 8.66
C THR A 168 -7.59 -2.08 8.63
N GLY A 169 -6.26 -2.04 8.70
CA GLY A 169 -5.42 -3.23 8.77
C GLY A 169 -5.73 -4.09 9.98
N THR A 170 -5.42 -5.38 9.87
CA THR A 170 -5.76 -6.41 10.86
C THR A 170 -4.51 -7.07 11.45
N GLU A 171 -3.39 -6.36 11.45
CA GLU A 171 -2.09 -6.82 11.90
C GLU A 171 -2.15 -7.15 13.40
N ASN A 172 -1.73 -8.37 13.72
CA ASN A 172 -1.67 -8.92 15.07
C ASN A 172 -0.39 -9.73 15.23
N VAL A 173 0.16 -9.76 16.44
CA VAL A 173 1.28 -10.63 16.81
C VAL A 173 0.92 -11.47 18.03
N GLU A 174 1.46 -12.68 18.12
CA GLU A 174 1.23 -13.56 19.27
C GLU A 174 1.96 -13.07 20.54
N SER A 175 3.09 -12.40 20.35
CA SER A 175 3.90 -11.80 21.40
C SER A 175 4.77 -10.68 20.83
N ILE A 176 5.06 -9.65 21.63
CA ILE A 176 5.99 -8.59 21.25
C ILE A 176 7.44 -9.08 21.48
N PRO A 177 8.32 -9.10 20.45
CA PRO A 177 9.73 -9.43 20.61
C PRO A 177 10.46 -8.47 21.54
N THR A 178 11.47 -8.93 22.30
CA THR A 178 12.06 -8.18 23.43
C THR A 178 12.75 -6.86 23.09
N ASP A 179 13.15 -6.67 21.83
CA ASP A 179 13.84 -5.49 21.31
C ASP A 179 12.90 -4.48 20.65
N VAL A 180 11.59 -4.71 20.69
CA VAL A 180 10.59 -3.77 20.18
C VAL A 180 10.37 -2.61 21.14
N VAL A 181 10.41 -1.40 20.57
CA VAL A 181 10.08 -0.12 21.23
C VAL A 181 8.59 0.13 21.17
N ASP A 182 8.03 0.07 19.95
CA ASP A 182 6.61 0.32 19.69
C ASP A 182 6.18 -0.09 18.27
N TRP A 183 4.88 -0.05 18.01
CA TRP A 183 4.30 -0.05 16.68
C TRP A 183 4.57 1.27 15.94
N VAL A 184 4.68 1.19 14.62
CA VAL A 184 4.70 2.32 13.69
C VAL A 184 3.72 2.06 12.56
N LEU A 185 3.13 3.11 11.99
CA LEU A 185 2.36 3.03 10.75
C LEU A 185 3.21 3.61 9.62
N VAL A 186 3.41 2.82 8.57
CA VAL A 186 4.19 3.23 7.40
C VAL A 186 3.25 3.46 6.22
N GLU A 187 3.30 4.65 5.63
CA GLU A 187 2.60 4.98 4.39
C GLU A 187 3.63 5.12 3.27
N MET A 188 3.39 4.43 2.15
CA MET A 188 4.21 4.55 0.95
C MET A 188 3.56 5.52 -0.03
N ARG A 189 4.33 6.50 -0.52
CA ARG A 189 3.90 7.47 -1.53
C ARG A 189 4.73 7.32 -2.80
N ASP A 190 4.09 7.36 -3.96
CA ASP A 190 4.78 7.44 -5.24
C ASP A 190 4.68 8.87 -5.78
N ALA A 191 5.80 9.43 -6.24
CA ALA A 191 5.82 10.73 -6.92
C ALA A 191 5.45 10.64 -8.40
N SER A 192 5.29 9.42 -8.93
CA SER A 192 4.97 9.16 -10.33
C SER A 192 3.46 9.18 -10.53
N ASP A 193 2.91 10.30 -11.02
CA ASP A 193 1.66 10.22 -11.78
C ASP A 193 1.92 9.24 -12.93
N ALA A 194 1.11 8.19 -12.99
CA ALA A 194 1.21 7.04 -13.88
C ALA A 194 1.95 7.32 -15.20
N VAL A 195 3.00 6.52 -15.48
CA VAL A 195 3.41 5.98 -16.80
C VAL A 195 4.90 5.63 -16.76
N SER A 196 5.20 4.36 -17.04
CA SER A 196 6.50 3.75 -17.32
C SER A 196 7.20 3.07 -16.14
N VAL A 197 7.33 1.76 -16.28
CA VAL A 197 8.15 0.87 -15.47
C VAL A 197 9.61 1.36 -15.45
N VAL A 198 10.30 1.13 -14.31
CA VAL A 198 11.73 1.37 -14.02
C VAL A 198 12.10 2.73 -13.41
N SER A 199 11.36 3.16 -12.38
CA SER A 199 11.88 3.42 -11.02
C SER A 199 10.73 3.99 -10.20
N GLN A 200 10.12 3.20 -9.32
CA GLN A 200 9.15 3.77 -8.39
C GLN A 200 9.91 4.77 -7.51
N GLN A 201 9.60 6.06 -7.64
CA GLN A 201 10.16 7.09 -6.78
C GLN A 201 9.36 7.08 -5.48
N LEU A 202 9.54 6.00 -4.72
CA LEU A 202 8.84 5.78 -3.47
C LEU A 202 9.42 6.68 -2.39
N TYR A 203 8.53 7.39 -1.71
CA TYR A 203 8.79 8.08 -0.46
C TYR A 203 8.08 7.31 0.65
N ALA A 204 8.71 7.23 1.81
CA ALA A 204 8.08 6.63 2.97
C ALA A 204 7.68 7.72 3.95
N VAL A 205 6.47 7.63 4.49
CA VAL A 205 6.03 8.38 5.65
C VAL A 205 6.03 7.45 6.85
N VAL A 206 6.63 7.88 7.94
CA VAL A 206 6.58 7.19 9.23
C VAL A 206 5.64 7.96 10.14
N HIS A 207 4.51 7.34 10.45
CA HIS A 207 3.56 7.81 11.44
C HIS A 207 3.76 7.11 12.76
N HIS A 208 3.60 7.85 13.84
CA HIS A 208 3.74 7.33 15.18
C HIS A 208 2.70 7.94 16.12
N ARG A 209 2.35 7.22 17.20
CA ARG A 209 1.18 7.55 18.03
C ARG A 209 1.27 8.87 18.79
N ASN A 210 2.48 9.34 19.05
CA ASN A 210 2.74 10.52 19.88
C ASN A 210 3.97 11.35 19.44
N HIS A 211 4.40 11.15 18.20
CA HIS A 211 5.50 11.89 17.58
C HIS A 211 5.04 12.48 16.26
N LEU A 212 5.61 13.64 15.89
CA LEU A 212 5.35 14.24 14.59
C LEU A 212 5.78 13.27 13.50
N SER A 213 4.86 13.04 12.56
CA SER A 213 5.13 12.20 11.39
C SER A 213 6.21 12.82 10.52
N ILE A 214 7.04 11.98 9.90
CA ILE A 214 8.11 12.41 8.99
C ILE A 214 7.97 11.70 7.65
N ILE A 215 8.39 12.36 6.57
CA ILE A 215 8.49 11.77 5.24
C ILE A 215 9.93 11.89 4.75
N SER A 216 10.41 10.89 3.99
CA SER A 216 11.75 10.94 3.40
C SER A 216 11.91 12.18 2.53
N ALA A 217 13.07 12.85 2.61
CA ALA A 217 13.37 14.01 1.76
C ALA A 217 13.70 13.61 0.32
N ASN A 218 14.12 12.36 0.13
CA ASN A 218 14.48 11.76 -1.15
C ASN A 218 13.76 10.42 -1.29
N TYR A 219 13.66 9.91 -2.52
CA TYR A 219 13.14 8.57 -2.76
C TYR A 219 14.00 7.49 -2.10
N LEU A 220 13.38 6.36 -1.79
CA LEU A 220 14.01 5.18 -1.19
C LEU A 220 15.03 4.55 -2.15
N THR A 221 16.11 4.01 -1.59
CA THR A 221 17.10 3.25 -2.37
C THR A 221 16.65 1.81 -2.49
N GLU A 222 16.39 1.35 -3.72
CA GLU A 222 16.08 -0.06 -4.00
C GLU A 222 17.37 -0.87 -4.18
N SER A 223 17.46 -2.01 -3.50
CA SER A 223 18.48 -3.01 -3.75
C SER A 223 17.97 -4.40 -3.37
N GLY A 224 17.96 -5.32 -4.33
CA GLY A 224 17.58 -6.71 -4.09
C GLY A 224 16.11 -6.90 -3.71
N GLY A 225 15.23 -6.02 -4.21
CA GLY A 225 13.80 -6.01 -3.91
C GLY A 225 13.43 -5.31 -2.60
N ILE A 226 14.38 -4.68 -1.92
CA ILE A 226 14.15 -3.97 -0.66
C ILE A 226 14.36 -2.48 -0.88
N TYR A 227 13.34 -1.70 -0.56
CA TYR A 227 13.39 -0.24 -0.56
C TYR A 227 13.85 0.25 0.82
N SER A 228 14.98 0.94 0.88
CA SER A 228 15.62 1.34 2.13
C SER A 228 15.74 2.86 2.29
N TYR A 229 15.61 3.32 3.54
CA TYR A 229 15.86 4.71 3.90
C TYR A 229 16.37 4.84 5.34
N ASN A 230 17.35 5.73 5.54
CA ASN A 230 17.82 6.12 6.85
C ASN A 230 17.49 7.60 7.11
N TYR A 231 16.72 7.85 8.16
CA TYR A 231 16.29 9.17 8.60
C TYR A 231 17.24 9.84 9.59
N SER A 232 18.25 9.12 10.12
CA SER A 232 18.85 9.50 11.40
C SER A 232 20.22 10.16 11.35
N ASP A 233 20.87 10.22 10.20
CA ASP A 233 22.28 10.63 10.07
C ASP A 233 22.46 12.10 9.61
N ASP A 234 21.39 12.75 9.16
CA ASP A 234 21.40 14.17 8.77
C ASP A 234 19.99 14.77 8.81
N VAL A 235 19.89 16.07 9.08
CA VAL A 235 18.61 16.79 9.12
C VAL A 235 17.88 16.82 7.79
N ASN A 236 18.61 16.72 6.68
CA ASN A 236 18.05 16.75 5.33
C ASN A 236 17.52 15.38 4.89
N LYS A 237 17.44 14.39 5.79
CA LYS A 237 16.82 13.09 5.50
C LYS A 237 15.30 13.14 5.61
N ALA A 238 14.72 14.02 6.41
CA ALA A 238 13.29 14.28 6.39
C ALA A 238 12.95 15.55 5.61
N PHE A 239 11.87 15.50 4.83
CA PHE A 239 11.36 16.68 4.13
C PHE A 239 10.93 17.74 5.15
N GLY A 240 11.44 18.97 5.01
CA GLY A 240 11.19 20.07 5.95
C GLY A 240 12.34 20.38 6.92
N GLU A 241 13.47 19.68 6.79
CA GLU A 241 14.75 19.99 7.47
C GLU A 241 14.58 20.14 9.00
N GLN A 242 15.09 21.23 9.61
CA GLN A 242 15.04 21.44 11.09
C GLN A 242 13.61 21.56 11.65
N ASN A 243 12.59 21.62 10.80
CA ASN A 243 11.19 21.61 11.24
C ASN A 243 10.57 20.21 11.23
N ALA A 244 11.19 19.24 10.56
CA ALA A 244 10.69 17.87 10.47
C ALA A 244 11.29 16.95 11.54
N GLN A 245 12.53 17.21 11.94
CA GLN A 245 13.28 16.35 12.88
C GLN A 245 14.05 17.17 13.92
N ILE A 246 14.41 16.51 15.02
CA ILE A 246 15.26 17.06 16.08
C ILE A 246 16.59 16.32 16.16
N GLU A 247 17.66 17.05 16.43
CA GLU A 247 18.96 16.48 16.77
C GLU A 247 18.92 16.00 18.23
N ILE A 248 18.75 14.70 18.44
CA ILE A 248 18.61 14.09 19.78
C ILE A 248 19.97 14.03 20.50
N THR A 249 21.03 13.81 19.73
CA THR A 249 22.42 13.98 20.14
C THR A 249 23.24 14.36 18.90
N SER A 250 24.45 14.89 19.09
CA SER A 250 25.31 15.36 17.99
C SER A 250 25.37 14.36 16.83
N GLY A 251 24.89 14.78 15.65
CA GLY A 251 24.87 13.98 14.43
C GLY A 251 23.80 12.88 14.36
N VAL A 252 22.87 12.82 15.31
CA VAL A 252 21.79 11.84 15.36
C VAL A 252 20.45 12.55 15.40
N TRP A 253 19.65 12.29 14.37
CA TRP A 253 18.35 12.90 14.16
C TRP A 253 17.22 11.90 14.40
N GLY A 254 16.08 12.40 14.87
CA GLY A 254 14.89 11.58 15.05
C GLY A 254 13.59 12.37 15.01
N MET A 255 12.49 11.64 15.09
CA MET A 255 11.13 12.17 15.15
C MET A 255 10.96 12.96 16.45
N MET A 256 10.34 14.14 16.36
CA MET A 256 10.03 14.96 17.52
C MET A 256 8.88 14.33 18.32
N ALA A 257 9.07 14.14 19.62
CA ALA A 257 8.00 13.72 20.50
C ALA A 257 7.00 14.86 20.75
N CYS A 258 5.87 14.54 21.38
CA CYS A 258 4.88 15.46 21.95
C CYS A 258 3.64 15.79 21.10
N ASP A 259 3.36 15.01 20.05
CA ASP A 259 2.10 15.08 19.28
C ASP A 259 1.10 14.04 19.81
N ALA A 260 0.64 14.18 21.05
CA ALA A 260 -0.15 13.17 21.76
C ALA A 260 -1.49 12.86 21.08
N ASN A 261 -2.08 13.86 20.42
CA ASN A 261 -3.33 13.70 19.72
C ASN A 261 -3.15 13.20 18.27
N ALA A 262 -1.90 13.20 17.78
CA ALA A 262 -1.48 12.81 16.43
C ALA A 262 -2.04 13.68 15.30
N ASP A 263 -2.40 14.94 15.59
CA ASP A 263 -2.94 15.88 14.61
C ASP A 263 -1.86 16.59 13.78
N GLY A 264 -0.59 16.27 14.06
CA GLY A 264 0.56 16.82 13.37
C GLY A 264 0.99 18.18 13.90
N GLN A 265 0.51 18.61 15.07
CA GLN A 265 0.93 19.84 15.73
C GLN A 265 1.30 19.54 17.18
N ILE A 266 2.39 20.15 17.67
CA ILE A 266 2.73 20.11 19.08
C ILE A 266 2.26 21.41 19.69
N ASP A 267 1.04 21.41 20.23
CA ASP A 267 0.39 22.59 20.76
C ASP A 267 -0.12 22.40 22.19
N ASN A 268 -0.93 23.33 22.67
CA ASN A 268 -1.45 23.26 24.04
C ASN A 268 -2.44 22.10 24.24
N LYS A 269 -3.05 21.53 23.20
CA LYS A 269 -3.96 20.39 23.34
C LYS A 269 -3.20 19.13 23.75
N ASP A 270 -2.00 18.90 23.21
CA ASP A 270 -1.17 17.75 23.61
C ASP A 270 -0.83 17.81 25.10
N LYS A 271 -0.62 19.03 25.60
CA LYS A 271 -0.36 19.27 27.01
C LYS A 271 -1.63 19.22 27.86
N ASP A 272 -2.62 20.04 27.53
CA ASP A 272 -3.79 20.31 28.38
C ASP A 272 -4.78 19.14 28.36
N ASP A 273 -4.99 18.51 27.21
CA ASP A 273 -5.97 17.43 27.06
C ASP A 273 -5.36 16.05 27.40
N TYR A 274 -4.05 15.86 27.21
CA TYR A 274 -3.38 14.58 27.43
C TYR A 274 -2.39 14.58 28.59
N TRP A 275 -1.29 15.35 28.53
CA TRP A 275 -0.28 15.30 29.59
C TRP A 275 -0.87 15.68 30.97
N PHE A 276 -1.61 16.78 31.06
CA PHE A 276 -2.19 17.25 32.32
C PHE A 276 -3.21 16.24 32.89
N THR A 277 -3.94 15.55 32.02
CA THR A 277 -4.95 14.57 32.44
C THR A 277 -4.35 13.22 32.81
N GLN A 278 -3.22 12.83 32.20
CA GLN A 278 -2.54 11.55 32.41
C GLN A 278 -1.39 11.61 33.42
N ASN A 279 -0.91 12.80 33.81
CA ASN A 279 0.18 12.95 34.77
C ASN A 279 -0.14 12.26 36.10
N GLY A 280 0.75 11.35 36.52
CA GLY A 280 0.60 10.56 37.73
C GLY A 280 -0.37 9.36 37.60
N TYR A 281 -0.83 9.03 36.39
CA TYR A 281 -1.55 7.78 36.16
C TYR A 281 -0.64 6.57 36.45
N PRO A 282 -1.24 5.40 36.77
CA PRO A 282 -0.51 4.14 36.78
C PRO A 282 0.18 3.89 35.43
N PRO A 283 1.26 3.07 35.40
CA PRO A 283 2.01 2.86 34.18
C PRO A 283 1.13 2.26 33.07
N GLY A 284 1.32 2.73 31.85
CA GLY A 284 0.46 2.32 30.73
C GLY A 284 0.98 2.73 29.35
N TYR A 285 0.29 2.24 28.32
CA TYR A 285 0.49 2.66 26.93
C TYR A 285 -0.23 3.99 26.67
N LEU A 286 0.30 5.06 27.26
CA LEU A 286 -0.35 6.36 27.37
C LEU A 286 0.10 7.31 26.27
N LYS A 287 -0.82 8.10 25.71
CA LYS A 287 -0.56 9.03 24.60
C LYS A 287 0.48 10.10 24.94
N SER A 288 0.50 10.57 26.18
CA SER A 288 1.44 11.59 26.64
C SER A 288 2.69 11.05 27.36
N ASP A 289 2.91 9.73 27.31
CA ASP A 289 4.22 9.14 27.67
C ASP A 289 5.16 9.31 26.47
N PHE A 290 5.88 10.43 26.48
CA PHE A 290 6.73 10.89 25.38
C PHE A 290 8.15 10.34 25.47
N ASP A 291 8.52 9.71 26.58
CA ASP A 291 9.84 9.07 26.75
C ASP A 291 9.79 7.54 26.85
N PHE A 292 8.58 6.99 26.86
CA PHE A 292 8.26 5.57 26.74
C PHE A 292 8.74 4.79 27.95
N ASN A 293 8.80 5.44 29.11
CA ASN A 293 9.15 4.81 30.37
C ASN A 293 7.92 4.19 31.09
N ALA A 294 6.74 4.26 30.47
CA ALA A 294 5.41 3.89 30.96
C ALA A 294 4.73 4.89 31.91
N PHE A 295 5.40 5.94 32.37
CA PHE A 295 4.90 6.88 33.37
C PHE A 295 4.86 8.31 32.82
N VAL A 296 3.66 8.89 32.73
CA VAL A 296 3.50 10.31 32.40
C VAL A 296 3.84 11.18 33.60
N ASN A 297 4.91 11.97 33.49
CA ASN A 297 5.42 12.82 34.56
C ASN A 297 6.19 14.05 34.04
N ASP A 298 6.94 14.72 34.92
CA ASP A 298 7.72 15.91 34.58
C ASP A 298 8.80 15.66 33.49
N GLN A 299 9.25 14.43 33.30
CA GLN A 299 10.21 14.07 32.23
C GLN A 299 9.59 14.18 30.83
N ASP A 300 8.28 13.96 30.70
CA ASP A 300 7.55 14.08 29.42
C ASP A 300 7.33 15.56 29.07
N ILE A 301 6.87 16.37 30.03
CA ILE A 301 6.57 17.79 29.76
C ILE A 301 7.83 18.61 29.46
N ASN A 302 8.99 18.18 29.95
CA ASN A 302 10.26 18.79 29.58
C ASN A 302 10.54 18.70 28.07
N LYS A 303 10.04 17.65 27.39
CA LYS A 303 10.14 17.51 25.92
C LYS A 303 9.16 18.41 25.20
N TRP A 304 7.94 18.53 25.71
CA TRP A 304 6.96 19.46 25.15
C TRP A 304 7.49 20.89 25.19
N THR A 305 8.20 21.27 26.26
CA THR A 305 8.83 22.60 26.38
C THR A 305 9.84 22.86 25.26
N LEU A 306 10.54 21.83 24.79
CA LEU A 306 11.51 21.91 23.70
C LEU A 306 10.82 21.98 22.32
N ASN A 307 9.76 21.19 22.13
CA ASN A 307 9.14 21.00 20.82
C ASN A 307 7.87 21.81 20.58
N SER A 308 7.34 22.50 21.59
CA SER A 308 6.10 23.27 21.46
C SER A 308 6.15 24.26 20.30
N GLY A 309 5.07 24.31 19.52
CA GLY A 309 4.95 25.13 18.32
C GLY A 309 5.53 24.51 17.04
N LYS A 310 6.07 23.28 17.11
CA LYS A 310 6.46 22.50 15.93
C LYS A 310 5.25 21.78 15.34
N ALA A 311 5.34 21.46 14.04
CA ALA A 311 4.30 20.76 13.30
C ALA A 311 4.92 19.85 12.24
N SER A 312 4.20 18.79 11.90
CA SER A 312 4.59 17.84 10.87
C SER A 312 4.78 18.56 9.54
N GLN A 313 5.84 18.18 8.82
CA GLN A 313 6.15 18.70 7.50
C GLN A 313 5.67 17.77 6.38
N VAL A 314 5.02 16.65 6.72
CA VAL A 314 4.43 15.71 5.75
C VAL A 314 3.34 16.44 4.96
N PRO A 315 3.46 16.53 3.62
CA PRO A 315 2.41 17.11 2.79
C PRO A 315 1.09 16.36 2.94
N LYS A 316 -0.04 17.09 2.92
CA LYS A 316 -1.37 16.49 2.90
C LYS A 316 -1.80 16.12 1.49
#